data_AF-A0A3N2HKV8-F1
#
_entry.id   AF-A0A3N2HKV8-F1
#
_cell.length_a   1.000
_cell.length_b   1.000
_cell.length_c   1.000
_cell.angle_alpha   90.00
_cell.angle_beta   90.00
_cell.angle_gamma   90.00
#
_symmetry.space_group_name_H-M   'P 1'
#
loop_
_entity.id
_entity.type
_entity.pdbx_description
1 polymer ?
#
loop_
_entity_poly.entity_id
_entity_poly.type
_entity_poly.pdbx_seq_one_letter_code
_entity_poly.pdbx_strand_id
1 'polypeptide(L)'
;MTGVEAERAILQEIGGQLYGLLPSGLDRIVMTTSMARGVMAGETLMSAADGTQESAAPSRRTFEAARRLRHLMYKAGAGTWFTAVFTVTTAGKLSARYDYDNEPELGHFGAEEHRADFEDFPRTAENTPGWLAAILAGAPTRHDRVGRDDGPLVP
;
A
#
# COMPACT_ATOMS: atom_id res chain seq x y z
N MET A 1 -3.95 4.98 -25.75
CA MET A 1 -2.98 4.81 -24.65
C MET A 1 -3.13 3.40 -24.13
N THR A 2 -2.09 2.59 -24.25
CA THR A 2 -2.10 1.19 -23.80
C THR A 2 -2.02 1.11 -22.27
N GLY A 3 -2.32 -0.06 -21.68
CA GLY A 3 -2.21 -0.25 -20.23
C GLY A 3 -0.81 0.02 -19.68
N VAL A 4 0.24 -0.34 -20.43
CA VAL A 4 1.65 -0.11 -20.08
C VAL A 4 2.00 1.38 -20.10
N GLU A 5 1.48 2.13 -21.07
CA GLU A 5 1.69 3.58 -21.13
C GLU A 5 1.01 4.30 -19.96
N ALA A 6 -0.22 3.89 -19.63
CA ALA A 6 -0.96 4.45 -18.49
C ALA A 6 -0.26 4.12 -17.16
N GLU A 7 0.25 2.90 -17.01
CA GLU A 7 1.01 2.47 -15.82
C GLU A 7 2.26 3.33 -15.65
N ARG A 8 3.03 3.48 -16.73
CA ARG A 8 4.24 4.32 -16.74
C ARG A 8 3.93 5.78 -16.39
N ALA A 9 2.85 6.33 -16.91
CA ALA A 9 2.45 7.71 -16.64
C ALA A 9 2.11 7.93 -15.15
N ILE A 10 1.37 6.99 -14.53
CA ILE A 10 1.04 7.07 -13.10
C ILE A 10 2.29 6.89 -12.24
N LEU A 11 3.19 5.96 -12.61
CA LEU A 11 4.47 5.79 -11.92
C LEU A 11 5.31 7.07 -11.98
N GLN A 12 5.39 7.73 -13.14
CA GLN A 12 6.08 9.02 -13.27
C GLN A 12 5.45 10.12 -12.42
N GLU A 13 4.12 10.16 -12.34
CA GLU A 13 3.39 11.09 -11.48
C GLU A 13 3.76 10.89 -10.00
N ILE A 14 3.69 9.64 -9.50
CA ILE A 14 4.08 9.30 -8.12
C ILE A 14 5.55 9.66 -7.88
N GLY A 15 6.43 9.27 -8.81
CA GLY A 15 7.87 9.51 -8.72
C GLY A 15 8.21 10.99 -8.64
N GLY A 16 7.60 11.82 -9.49
CA GLY A 16 7.82 13.27 -9.48
C GLY A 16 7.31 13.94 -8.20
N GLN A 17 6.17 13.50 -7.67
CA GLN A 17 5.63 14.03 -6.42
C GLN A 17 6.51 13.66 -5.22
N LEU A 18 6.99 12.42 -5.14
CA LEU A 18 7.92 11.99 -4.09
C LEU A 18 9.28 12.67 -4.22
N TYR A 19 9.81 12.79 -5.44
CA TYR A 19 11.07 13.49 -5.69
C TYR A 19 11.01 14.94 -5.24
N GLY A 20 9.89 15.63 -5.46
CA GLY A 20 9.70 17.02 -5.03
C GLY A 20 9.71 17.22 -3.50
N LEU A 21 9.58 16.15 -2.72
CA LEU A 21 9.68 16.20 -1.26
C LEU A 21 11.10 15.98 -0.74
N LEU A 22 12.00 15.44 -1.57
CA LEU A 22 13.38 15.15 -1.15
C LEU A 22 14.17 16.46 -0.96
N PRO A 23 14.56 16.81 0.28
CA PRO A 23 15.42 17.97 0.52
C PRO A 23 16.86 17.68 0.09
N SER A 24 17.64 18.74 -0.07
CA SER A 24 19.09 18.62 -0.24
C SER A 24 19.72 17.94 0.98
N GLY A 25 20.43 16.84 0.78
CA GLY A 25 21.13 16.10 1.84
C GLY A 25 20.53 14.73 2.20
N LEU A 26 19.29 14.46 1.79
CA LEU A 26 18.70 13.11 1.87
C LEU A 26 18.80 12.43 0.51
N ASP A 27 19.13 11.14 0.48
CA ASP A 27 19.42 10.40 -0.75
C ASP A 27 18.24 9.60 -1.30
N ARG A 28 17.24 9.33 -0.47
CA ARG A 28 16.13 8.45 -0.83
C ARG A 28 14.87 8.79 -0.06
N ILE A 29 13.72 8.68 -0.73
CA ILE A 29 12.38 8.69 -0.13
C ILE A 29 11.69 7.36 -0.46
N VAL A 30 11.07 6.76 0.55
CA VAL A 30 10.34 5.51 0.46
C VAL A 30 8.93 5.75 0.97
N MET A 31 7.94 5.55 0.11
CA MET A 31 6.53 5.56 0.47
C MET A 31 6.01 4.12 0.48
N THR A 32 5.58 3.65 1.64
CA THR A 32 4.83 2.40 1.79
C THR A 32 3.36 2.73 1.93
N THR A 33 2.49 2.09 1.15
CA THR A 33 1.04 2.29 1.27
C THR A 33 0.30 0.97 1.18
N SER A 34 -0.66 0.80 2.09
CA SER A 34 -1.57 -0.35 2.13
C SER A 34 -2.99 0.12 1.83
N MET A 35 -3.74 -0.67 1.06
CA MET A 35 -5.09 -0.31 0.63
C MET A 35 -6.05 -1.51 0.65
N ALA A 36 -7.25 -1.26 1.15
CA ALA A 36 -8.43 -2.07 0.95
C ALA A 36 -9.60 -1.14 0.57
N ARG A 37 -10.82 -1.66 0.43
CA ARG A 37 -11.95 -0.82 0.06
C ARG A 37 -12.24 0.20 1.15
N GLY A 38 -12.33 1.47 0.77
CA GLY A 38 -12.68 2.57 1.67
C GLY A 38 -11.58 3.00 2.66
N VAL A 39 -10.53 2.19 2.84
CA VAL A 39 -9.47 2.46 3.82
C VAL A 39 -8.09 2.40 3.17
N MET A 40 -7.23 3.29 3.62
CA MET A 40 -5.86 3.40 3.15
C MET A 40 -4.96 3.84 4.29
N ALA A 41 -3.78 3.24 4.34
CA ALA A 41 -2.72 3.65 5.24
C ALA A 41 -1.44 3.92 4.45
N GLY A 42 -0.63 4.84 4.95
CA GLY A 42 0.58 5.29 4.28
C GLY A 42 1.60 5.79 5.29
N GLU A 43 2.85 5.41 5.07
CA GLU A 43 4.01 5.95 5.75
C GLU A 43 4.99 6.40 4.68
N THR A 44 5.79 7.43 4.98
CA THR A 44 6.83 7.86 4.06
C THR A 44 8.05 8.29 4.84
N LEU A 45 9.18 7.68 4.51
CA LEU A 45 10.46 7.92 5.17
C LEU A 45 11.47 8.40 4.14
N MET A 46 12.15 9.48 4.47
CA MET A 46 13.32 9.96 3.76
C MET A 46 14.57 9.51 4.51
N SER A 47 15.66 9.25 3.80
CA SER A 47 16.92 8.80 4.42
C SER A 47 18.13 9.39 3.73
N ALA A 48 19.16 9.73 4.51
CA ALA A 48 20.50 10.12 4.04
C ALA A 48 21.45 8.91 3.97
N ALA A 49 22.59 9.07 3.28
CA ALA A 49 23.67 8.09 3.24
C ALA A 49 24.25 7.77 4.62
N ASP A 50 24.21 8.70 5.56
CA ASP A 50 24.73 8.52 6.93
C ASP A 50 23.77 7.73 7.85
N GLY A 51 22.59 7.36 7.34
CA GLY A 51 21.58 6.61 8.09
C GLY A 51 20.53 7.48 8.77
N THR A 52 20.65 8.81 8.73
CA THR A 52 19.60 9.72 9.22
C THR A 52 18.29 9.46 8.50
N GLN A 53 17.18 9.43 9.24
CA GLN A 53 15.84 9.24 8.70
C GLN A 53 14.89 10.34 9.17
N GLU A 54 14.02 10.77 8.27
CA GLU A 54 12.99 11.77 8.52
C GLU A 54 11.65 11.31 7.95
N SER A 55 10.56 11.56 8.67
CA SER A 55 9.22 11.28 8.15
C SER A 55 8.77 12.39 7.20
N ALA A 56 8.09 12.01 6.12
CA ALA A 56 7.46 12.93 5.19
C ALA A 56 5.95 12.66 5.11
N ALA A 57 5.20 13.70 4.75
CA ALA A 57 3.77 13.60 4.50
C ALA A 57 3.48 13.94 3.03
N PRO A 58 3.44 12.95 2.13
CA PRO A 58 3.04 13.18 0.75
C PRO A 58 1.63 13.77 0.65
N SER A 59 1.42 14.55 -0.39
CA SER A 59 0.09 15.10 -0.65
C SER A 59 -0.94 13.99 -0.90
N ARG A 60 -2.22 14.27 -0.64
CA ARG A 60 -3.31 13.34 -0.95
C ARG A 60 -3.29 12.86 -2.41
N ARG A 61 -2.80 13.69 -3.34
CA ARG A 61 -2.69 13.35 -4.77
C ARG A 61 -1.74 12.18 -5.03
N THR A 62 -0.70 12.00 -4.21
CA THR A 62 0.27 10.91 -4.33
C THR A 62 -0.37 9.58 -4.01
N PHE A 63 -1.17 9.55 -2.95
CA PHE A 63 -1.98 8.40 -2.57
C PHE A 63 -3.12 8.13 -3.57
N GLU A 64 -3.76 9.16 -4.11
CA GLU A 64 -4.76 9.02 -5.19
C GLU A 64 -4.13 8.44 -6.48
N ALA A 65 -2.89 8.80 -6.80
CA ALA A 65 -2.13 8.20 -7.90
C ALA A 65 -1.82 6.73 -7.64
N ALA A 66 -1.37 6.36 -6.43
CA ALA A 66 -1.16 4.97 -6.05
C ALA A 66 -2.47 4.15 -6.12
N ARG A 67 -3.61 4.73 -5.70
CA ARG A 67 -4.93 4.09 -5.84
C ARG A 67 -5.31 3.89 -7.30
N ARG A 68 -5.08 4.86 -8.19
CA ARG A 68 -5.30 4.69 -9.63
C ARG A 68 -4.42 3.59 -10.22
N LEU A 69 -3.15 3.51 -9.79
CA LEU A 69 -2.25 2.44 -10.18
C LEU A 69 -2.79 1.07 -9.75
N ARG A 70 -3.31 0.96 -8.51
CA ARG A 70 -3.94 -0.25 -7.98
C ARG A 70 -5.08 -0.76 -8.85
N HIS A 71 -5.95 0.14 -9.31
CA HIS A 71 -7.07 -0.21 -10.18
C HIS A 71 -6.59 -0.62 -11.57
N LEU A 72 -5.60 0.09 -12.12
CA LEU A 72 -5.03 -0.23 -13.43
C LEU A 72 -4.34 -1.60 -13.45
N MET A 73 -3.69 -1.97 -12.34
CA MET A 73 -2.95 -3.23 -12.20
C MET A 73 -3.84 -4.44 -11.86
N TYR A 74 -5.14 -4.23 -11.64
CA TYR A 74 -6.08 -5.33 -11.44
C TYR A 74 -6.08 -6.27 -12.64
N LYS A 75 -5.99 -7.58 -12.36
CA LYS A 75 -6.14 -8.64 -13.35
C LYS A 75 -7.21 -9.60 -12.86
N ALA A 76 -8.20 -9.88 -13.71
CA ALA A 76 -9.29 -10.79 -13.40
C ALA A 76 -8.75 -12.14 -12.90
N GLY A 77 -9.23 -12.60 -11.75
CA GLY A 77 -8.80 -13.85 -11.13
C GLY A 77 -7.48 -13.79 -10.37
N ALA A 78 -6.61 -12.81 -10.62
CA ALA A 78 -5.39 -12.59 -9.83
C ALA A 78 -5.57 -11.51 -8.75
N GLY A 79 -6.54 -10.60 -8.94
CA GLY A 79 -6.74 -9.45 -8.06
C GLY A 79 -5.76 -8.33 -8.34
N THR A 80 -5.45 -7.56 -7.30
CA THR A 80 -4.50 -6.45 -7.30
C THR A 80 -3.63 -6.52 -6.03
N TRP A 81 -2.63 -5.65 -5.89
CA TRP A 81 -1.77 -5.65 -4.71
C TRP A 81 -2.50 -5.08 -3.48
N PHE A 82 -2.07 -5.49 -2.29
CA PHE A 82 -2.53 -4.96 -1.01
C PHE A 82 -1.60 -3.88 -0.48
N THR A 83 -0.29 -4.06 -0.68
CA THR A 83 0.74 -3.11 -0.26
C THR A 83 1.63 -2.75 -1.44
N ALA A 84 1.99 -1.48 -1.57
CA ALA A 84 2.97 -1.01 -2.54
C ALA A 84 4.07 -0.21 -1.84
N VAL A 85 5.31 -0.41 -2.27
CA VAL A 85 6.49 0.34 -1.80
C VAL A 85 7.10 1.06 -2.99
N PHE A 86 7.03 2.38 -2.98
CA PHE A 86 7.66 3.25 -3.97
C PHE A 86 8.94 3.82 -3.39
N THR A 87 10.02 3.75 -4.14
CA THR A 87 11.32 4.27 -3.75
C THR A 87 11.83 5.21 -4.82
N VAL A 88 12.17 6.44 -4.43
CA VAL A 88 12.79 7.44 -5.29
C VAL A 88 14.12 7.85 -4.70
N THR A 89 15.17 7.87 -5.51
CA THR A 89 16.51 8.33 -5.11
C THR A 89 16.78 9.75 -5.62
N THR A 90 17.76 10.44 -5.05
CA THR A 90 18.27 11.73 -5.55
C THR A 90 18.75 11.70 -6.99
N ALA A 91 19.17 10.54 -7.51
CA ALA A 91 19.49 10.35 -8.93
C ALA A 91 18.25 10.34 -9.86
N GLY A 92 17.05 10.56 -9.33
CA GLY A 92 15.79 10.53 -10.09
C GLY A 92 15.30 9.12 -10.46
N LYS A 93 15.93 8.06 -9.92
CA LYS A 93 15.49 6.68 -10.15
C LYS A 93 14.29 6.35 -9.29
N LEU A 94 13.20 5.92 -9.93
CA LEU A 94 12.02 5.33 -9.30
C LEU A 94 12.07 3.80 -9.39
N SER A 95 11.70 3.12 -8.31
CA SER A 95 11.35 1.70 -8.29
C SER A 95 10.08 1.46 -7.49
N ALA A 96 9.28 0.48 -7.90
CA ALA A 96 8.08 0.06 -7.19
C ALA A 96 8.16 -1.44 -6.86
N ARG A 97 7.68 -1.83 -5.69
CA ARG A 97 7.43 -3.22 -5.29
C ARG A 97 5.98 -3.34 -4.85
N TYR A 98 5.39 -4.50 -5.09
CA TYR A 98 4.00 -4.78 -4.83
C TYR A 98 3.87 -6.10 -4.08
N ASP A 99 3.06 -6.10 -3.03
CA ASP A 99 2.73 -7.28 -2.26
C ASP A 99 1.27 -7.65 -2.51
N TYR A 100 1.06 -8.87 -3.01
CA TYR A 100 -0.25 -9.42 -3.32
C TYR A 100 -0.72 -10.43 -2.28
N ASP A 101 0.19 -10.86 -1.39
CA ASP A 101 0.10 -12.14 -0.71
C ASP A 101 0.11 -12.02 0.81
N ASN A 102 0.69 -10.95 1.37
CA ASN A 102 0.71 -10.73 2.82
C ASN A 102 -0.42 -9.82 3.28
N GLU A 103 -0.96 -10.12 4.47
CA GLU A 103 -1.94 -9.27 5.14
C GLU A 103 -1.28 -7.93 5.48
N PRO A 104 -1.87 -6.77 5.13
CA PRO A 104 -1.27 -5.47 5.37
C PRO A 104 -0.84 -5.27 6.83
N GLU A 105 0.43 -4.91 7.02
CA GLU A 105 0.97 -4.61 8.35
C GLU A 105 0.66 -3.18 8.81
N LEU A 106 0.69 -2.25 7.86
CA LEU A 106 0.59 -0.81 8.06
C LEU A 106 -0.88 -0.37 8.10
N GLY A 107 -1.32 0.21 9.21
CA GLY A 107 -2.66 0.77 9.36
C GLY A 107 -3.60 -0.12 10.17
N HIS A 108 -4.91 0.00 9.92
CA HIS A 108 -5.94 -0.86 10.49
C HIS A 108 -6.98 -1.14 9.40
N PHE A 109 -7.14 -2.41 9.06
CA PHE A 109 -8.13 -2.89 8.09
C PHE A 109 -8.93 -4.01 8.75
N GLY A 110 -10.24 -3.84 8.83
CA GLY A 110 -11.15 -4.84 9.38
C GLY A 110 -11.55 -5.85 8.32
N ALA A 111 -12.27 -6.88 8.77
CA ALA A 111 -12.71 -7.97 7.91
C ALA A 111 -13.64 -7.48 6.79
N GLU A 112 -14.49 -6.50 7.08
CA GLU A 112 -15.44 -5.95 6.10
C GLU A 112 -14.74 -5.19 4.98
N GLU A 113 -13.69 -4.41 5.28
CA GLU A 113 -12.91 -3.71 4.26
C GLU A 113 -12.26 -4.69 3.28
N HIS A 114 -11.75 -5.83 3.78
CA HIS A 114 -11.16 -6.86 2.92
C HIS A 114 -12.20 -7.65 2.12
N ARG A 115 -13.36 -7.96 2.70
CA ARG A 115 -14.47 -8.60 1.97
C ARG A 115 -14.96 -7.70 0.84
N ALA A 116 -15.17 -6.43 1.14
CA ALA A 116 -15.62 -5.46 0.15
C ALA A 116 -14.53 -5.19 -0.91
N ASP A 117 -13.24 -5.22 -0.54
CA ASP A 117 -12.14 -5.14 -1.52
C ASP A 117 -12.11 -6.34 -2.45
N PHE A 118 -12.44 -7.54 -1.96
CA PHE A 118 -12.54 -8.74 -2.77
C PHE A 118 -13.69 -8.67 -3.78
N GLU A 119 -14.80 -7.99 -3.45
CA GLU A 119 -15.89 -7.72 -4.41
C GLU A 119 -15.43 -6.85 -5.58
N ASP A 120 -14.61 -5.82 -5.29
CA ASP A 120 -14.07 -4.91 -6.31
C ASP A 120 -12.93 -5.57 -7.13
N PHE A 121 -12.12 -6.44 -6.49
CA PHE A 121 -10.95 -7.08 -7.07
C PHE A 121 -10.94 -8.60 -6.87
N PRO A 122 -11.87 -9.33 -7.50
CA PRO A 122 -12.05 -10.77 -7.27
C PRO A 122 -10.83 -11.58 -7.70
N ARG A 123 -10.55 -12.62 -6.92
CA ARG A 123 -9.44 -13.57 -7.13
C ARG A 123 -9.98 -14.99 -7.24
N THR A 124 -9.28 -15.84 -7.99
CA THR A 124 -9.52 -17.28 -7.95
C THR A 124 -9.03 -17.85 -6.62
N ALA A 125 -9.46 -19.05 -6.27
CA ALA A 125 -9.04 -19.70 -5.02
C ALA A 125 -7.50 -19.85 -4.96
N GLU A 126 -6.85 -20.13 -6.09
CA GLU A 126 -5.40 -20.31 -6.18
C GLU A 126 -4.61 -19.01 -5.96
N ASN A 127 -5.20 -17.86 -6.32
CA ASN A 127 -4.60 -16.53 -6.14
C ASN A 127 -5.13 -15.81 -4.88
N THR A 128 -5.93 -16.49 -4.06
CA THR A 128 -6.43 -15.95 -2.79
C THR A 128 -5.49 -16.39 -1.67
N PRO A 129 -4.75 -15.47 -1.04
CA PRO A 129 -3.88 -15.82 0.07
C PRO A 129 -4.66 -16.44 1.24
N GLY A 130 -4.03 -17.32 2.00
CA GLY A 130 -4.70 -18.07 3.07
C GLY A 130 -5.35 -17.19 4.15
N TRP A 131 -4.74 -16.05 4.48
CA TRP A 131 -5.32 -15.09 5.43
C TRP A 131 -6.60 -14.45 4.89
N LEU A 132 -6.65 -14.12 3.59
CA LEU A 132 -7.82 -13.53 2.96
C LEU A 132 -8.93 -14.57 2.85
N ALA A 133 -8.60 -15.80 2.44
CA ALA A 133 -9.57 -16.90 2.41
C ALA A 133 -10.20 -17.14 3.79
N ALA A 134 -9.41 -17.06 4.87
CA ALA A 134 -9.93 -17.15 6.23
C ALA A 134 -10.90 -16.01 6.56
N ILE A 135 -10.57 -14.76 6.21
CA ILE A 135 -11.46 -13.60 6.41
C ILE A 135 -12.78 -13.76 5.63
N LEU A 136 -12.71 -14.20 4.37
CA LEU A 136 -13.89 -14.48 3.55
C LEU A 136 -14.77 -15.58 4.17
N ALA A 137 -14.17 -16.54 4.87
CA ALA A 137 -14.87 -17.58 5.63
C ALA A 137 -15.34 -17.14 7.04
N GLY A 138 -15.14 -15.87 7.43
CA GLY A 138 -15.64 -15.31 8.69
C GLY A 138 -14.58 -15.06 9.77
N ALA A 139 -13.29 -15.33 9.51
CA ALA A 139 -12.24 -15.03 10.47
C ALA A 139 -12.02 -13.51 10.65
N PRO A 140 -11.58 -13.06 11.84
CA PRO A 140 -11.14 -11.68 12.05
C PRO A 140 -9.77 -11.44 11.42
N THR A 141 -9.49 -10.17 11.06
CA THR A 141 -8.15 -9.75 10.60
C THR A 141 -7.14 -9.79 11.74
N ARG A 142 -5.84 -9.70 11.43
CA ARG A 142 -4.81 -9.46 12.45
C ARG A 142 -5.10 -8.20 13.27
N HIS A 143 -5.64 -7.16 12.62
CA HIS A 143 -5.97 -5.89 13.26
C HIS A 143 -7.14 -6.02 14.24
N ASP A 144 -8.19 -6.76 13.84
CA ASP A 144 -9.34 -7.05 14.70
C ASP A 144 -8.95 -7.85 15.95
N ARG A 145 -7.87 -8.65 15.87
CA ARG A 145 -7.33 -9.42 17.00
C ARG A 145 -6.57 -8.54 17.98
N VAL A 146 -5.73 -7.63 17.47
CA VAL A 146 -4.95 -6.70 18.31
C VAL A 146 -5.87 -5.71 19.03
N GLY A 147 -6.95 -5.25 18.40
CA GLY A 147 -7.94 -4.38 19.03
C GLY A 147 -8.83 -5.03 20.10
N ARG A 148 -8.71 -6.34 20.36
CA ARG A 148 -9.44 -7.05 21.43
C ARG A 148 -8.59 -7.36 22.67
N ASP A 149 -7.29 -7.11 22.64
CA ASP A 149 -6.37 -7.30 23.77
C ASP A 149 -6.27 -6.04 24.66
N ASP A 150 -7.38 -5.32 24.83
CA ASP A 150 -7.53 -4.43 25.99
C ASP A 150 -7.62 -5.33 27.23
N GLY A 151 -6.46 -5.53 27.88
CA GLY A 151 -6.31 -6.27 29.13
C GLY A 151 -7.33 -5.84 30.20
N PRO A 152 -7.50 -6.63 31.27
CA PRO A 152 -8.62 -6.47 32.18
C PRO A 152 -8.70 -5.02 32.68
N LEU A 153 -9.88 -4.40 32.50
CA LEU A 153 -10.24 -3.16 33.15
C LEU A 153 -10.10 -3.42 34.66
N VAL A 154 -9.02 -2.90 35.24
CA VAL A 154 -8.78 -2.96 36.68
C VAL A 154 -9.87 -2.09 37.34
N PRO A 155 -10.61 -2.63 38.34
CA PRO A 155 -11.79 -1.99 38.91
C PRO A 155 -11.51 -0.67 39.64
#